data_AF-A0A8S4S990-F1
#
_entry.id   AF-A0A8S4S990-F1
#
_cell.length_a   1.000
_cell.length_b   1.000
_cell.length_c   1.000
_cell.angle_alpha   90.00
_cell.angle_beta   90.00
_cell.angle_gamma   90.00
#
_symmetry.space_group_name_H-M   'P 1'
#
loop_
_entity.id
_entity.type
_entity.pdbx_description
1 polymer ?
#
loop_
_entity_poly.entity_id
_entity_poly.type
_entity_poly.pdbx_seq_one_letter_code
_entity_poly.pdbx_strand_id
1 'polypeptide(L)'
;MKVRTELVTNRNKTKKTRLHLDTLVLPKTFFFSFPVADRYITANRPDIVLVDRSVRRAIIVDITYPHDDNLVKAEKEKVSIYSDLAHKITAMWNVESTVIVPIVGSVNDLLEKSFDQHLKKLSLGCWIKWSGRIQKAVVLETARIVRRFLTLEP
;
A
#
# COMPACT_ATOMS: atom_id res chain seq x y z
N MET A 1 -27.49 -27.12 15.48
CA MET A 1 -28.26 -27.37 16.72
C MET A 1 -28.64 -26.02 17.31
N LYS A 2 -29.92 -25.82 17.58
CA LYS A 2 -30.60 -24.54 17.81
C LYS A 2 -30.31 -24.02 19.22
N VAL A 3 -29.86 -22.77 19.38
CA VAL A 3 -29.81 -22.12 20.71
C VAL A 3 -30.86 -21.01 20.76
N ARG A 4 -31.74 -21.15 21.75
CA ARG A 4 -32.95 -20.35 22.03
C ARG A 4 -32.58 -18.93 22.44
N THR A 5 -33.26 -17.94 21.87
CA THR A 5 -33.31 -16.56 22.39
C THR A 5 -34.44 -16.47 23.40
N GLU A 6 -34.11 -16.24 24.67
CA GLU A 6 -35.09 -15.80 25.67
C GLU A 6 -35.01 -14.27 25.80
N LEU A 7 -36.13 -13.62 25.53
CA LEU A 7 -36.35 -12.20 25.73
C LEU A 7 -36.63 -11.97 27.23
N VAL A 8 -35.66 -11.42 27.94
CA VAL A 8 -35.91 -10.83 29.27
C VAL A 8 -36.00 -9.32 29.11
N THR A 9 -37.24 -8.83 29.07
CA THR A 9 -37.58 -7.43 29.23
C THR A 9 -37.29 -7.01 30.67
N ASN A 10 -36.37 -6.06 30.87
CA ASN A 10 -36.35 -5.30 32.12
C ASN A 10 -36.11 -3.81 31.87
N ARG A 11 -37.00 -3.02 32.44
CA ARG A 11 -37.10 -1.56 32.35
C ARG A 11 -36.05 -0.93 33.27
N ASN A 12 -35.52 0.21 32.83
CA ASN A 12 -34.81 1.22 33.63
C ASN A 12 -33.49 0.78 34.29
N LYS A 13 -32.38 1.04 33.59
CA LYS A 13 -31.16 1.60 34.17
C LYS A 13 -30.32 2.23 33.06
N THR A 14 -30.25 3.55 33.05
CA THR A 14 -29.22 4.35 32.38
C THR A 14 -27.85 3.96 32.95
N LYS A 15 -27.29 2.86 32.45
CA LYS A 15 -25.88 2.53 32.62
C LYS A 15 -25.20 2.90 31.33
N LYS A 16 -24.48 4.03 31.39
CA LYS A 16 -23.44 4.44 30.44
C LYS A 16 -22.59 3.21 30.12
N THR A 17 -22.90 2.55 29.01
CA THR A 17 -22.08 1.46 28.48
C THR A 17 -20.78 2.13 28.09
N ARG A 18 -19.78 1.96 28.98
CA ARG A 18 -18.38 2.11 28.64
C ARG A 18 -18.16 1.11 27.52
N LEU A 19 -18.32 1.56 26.28
CA LEU A 19 -17.85 0.83 25.11
C LEU A 19 -16.38 0.58 25.42
N HIS A 20 -16.04 -0.68 25.68
CA HIS A 20 -14.66 -1.11 25.77
C HIS A 20 -13.99 -0.61 24.49
N LEU A 21 -13.10 0.36 24.65
CA LEU A 21 -12.34 0.99 23.57
C LEU A 21 -11.21 0.05 23.10
N ASP A 22 -11.45 -1.27 23.15
CA ASP A 22 -10.42 -2.30 23.00
C ASP A 22 -10.45 -2.96 21.61
N THR A 23 -10.92 -2.26 20.58
CA THR A 23 -10.85 -2.78 19.20
C THR A 23 -10.71 -1.70 18.13
N LEU A 24 -9.85 -0.72 18.37
CA LEU A 24 -9.27 0.09 17.29
C LEU A 24 -7.78 -0.22 17.20
N VAL A 25 -7.47 -1.48 16.87
CA VAL A 25 -6.15 -1.85 16.36
C VAL A 25 -6.02 -1.14 15.01
N LEU A 26 -5.26 -0.05 14.93
CA LEU A 26 -4.74 0.41 13.65
C LEU A 26 -3.55 -0.49 13.31
N PRO A 27 -3.72 -1.58 12.52
CA PRO A 27 -2.70 -2.62 12.41
C PRO A 27 -1.60 -2.24 11.42
N LYS A 28 -1.76 -1.13 10.70
CA LYS A 28 -0.97 -0.75 9.53
C LYS A 28 -0.39 0.64 9.69
N THR A 29 0.93 0.73 9.70
CA THR A 29 1.67 2.00 9.68
C THR A 29 2.15 2.27 8.26
N PHE A 30 2.03 3.52 7.81
CA PHE A 30 2.48 3.97 6.49
C PHE A 30 3.63 4.96 6.65
N PHE A 31 4.71 4.75 5.90
CA PHE A 31 5.81 5.71 5.75
C PHE A 31 5.89 6.14 4.29
N PHE A 32 5.98 7.45 4.04
CA PHE A 32 5.98 8.02 2.69
C PHE A 32 7.29 8.76 2.42
N SER A 33 8.06 8.34 1.43
CA SER A 33 9.18 9.11 0.86
C SER A 33 10.24 9.64 1.86
N PHE A 34 10.38 9.01 3.03
CA PHE A 34 11.41 9.32 4.02
C PHE A 34 12.54 8.28 3.99
N PRO A 35 13.79 8.65 4.38
CA PRO A 35 14.85 7.67 4.59
C PRO A 35 14.41 6.64 5.63
N VAL A 36 14.40 5.36 5.24
CA VAL A 36 13.84 4.28 6.07
C VAL A 36 14.91 3.63 6.96
N ALA A 37 16.16 3.68 6.52
CA ALA A 37 17.33 3.10 7.16
C ALA A 37 18.53 4.07 7.19
N ASP A 38 19.64 3.62 7.76
CA ASP A 38 20.91 4.37 7.80
C ASP A 38 21.54 4.60 6.40
N ARG A 39 22.42 5.62 6.28
CA ARG A 39 22.97 6.19 5.04
C ARG A 39 23.75 5.22 4.14
N TYR A 40 24.13 4.04 4.63
CA TYR A 40 24.88 3.04 3.87
C TYR A 40 24.04 2.27 2.83
N ILE A 41 22.71 2.43 2.80
CA ILE A 41 21.87 1.86 1.74
C ILE A 41 21.69 2.88 0.61
N THR A 42 22.06 2.48 -0.61
CA THR A 42 21.93 3.31 -1.82
C THR A 42 20.47 3.65 -2.13
N ALA A 43 19.57 2.68 -2.06
CA ALA A 43 18.14 2.87 -2.32
C ALA A 43 17.33 2.82 -1.02
N ASN A 44 17.24 3.99 -0.38
CA ASN A 44 16.69 4.13 0.97
C ASN A 44 15.41 4.98 1.02
N ARG A 45 14.85 5.35 -0.14
CA ARG A 45 13.67 6.22 -0.25
C ARG A 45 12.63 5.62 -1.20
N PRO A 46 11.97 4.52 -0.81
CA PRO A 46 10.80 4.06 -1.53
C PRO A 46 9.65 5.07 -1.42
N ASP A 47 8.71 5.01 -2.36
CA ASP A 47 7.54 5.88 -2.33
C ASP A 47 6.69 5.61 -1.08
N ILE A 48 6.44 4.32 -0.79
CA ILE A 48 5.61 3.90 0.33
C ILE A 48 6.22 2.66 0.99
N VAL A 49 6.22 2.66 2.32
CA VAL A 49 6.43 1.45 3.11
C VAL A 49 5.22 1.20 3.99
N LEU A 50 4.63 0.02 3.84
CA LEU A 50 3.55 -0.47 4.69
C LEU A 50 4.13 -1.44 5.72
N VAL A 51 3.81 -1.26 6.99
CA VAL A 51 4.14 -2.23 8.03
C VAL A 51 2.85 -2.72 8.67
N ASP A 52 2.58 -4.01 8.51
CA ASP A 52 1.51 -4.69 9.22
C ASP A 52 2.11 -5.47 10.39
N ARG A 53 1.89 -4.94 11.60
CA ARG A 53 2.44 -5.54 12.82
C ARG A 53 1.65 -6.77 13.26
N SER A 54 0.40 -6.91 12.83
CA SER A 54 -0.44 -8.06 13.20
C SER A 54 0.03 -9.35 12.53
N VAL A 55 0.45 -9.25 11.26
CA VAL A 55 1.02 -10.37 10.48
C VAL A 55 2.53 -10.30 10.38
N ARG A 56 3.18 -9.42 11.15
CA ARG A 56 4.64 -9.20 11.19
C ARG A 56 5.25 -9.13 9.78
N ARG A 57 4.69 -8.27 8.91
CA ARG A 57 5.15 -8.13 7.52
C ARG A 57 5.34 -6.67 7.17
N ALA A 58 6.41 -6.37 6.44
CA ALA A 58 6.60 -5.09 5.78
C ALA A 58 6.45 -5.24 4.26
N ILE A 59 6.03 -4.15 3.60
CA ILE A 59 5.89 -4.09 2.15
C ILE A 59 6.50 -2.78 1.68
N ILE A 60 7.49 -2.87 0.81
CA ILE A 60 8.07 -1.74 0.10
C ILE A 60 7.31 -1.61 -1.22
N VAL A 61 6.71 -0.45 -1.46
CA VAL A 61 6.02 -0.13 -2.70
C VAL A 61 6.74 1.03 -3.37
N ASP A 62 7.01 0.86 -4.65
CA ASP A 62 7.64 1.87 -5.48
C ASP A 62 6.94 1.88 -6.85
N ILE A 63 6.63 3.08 -7.32
CA ILE A 63 5.80 3.33 -8.50
C ILE A 63 6.69 3.90 -9.60
N THR A 64 6.61 3.34 -10.81
CA THR A 64 7.34 3.86 -11.97
C THR A 64 6.56 3.69 -13.27
N TYR A 65 6.80 4.59 -14.21
CA TYR A 65 6.15 4.60 -15.52
C TYR A 65 7.18 4.62 -16.67
N PRO A 66 7.79 3.48 -17.04
CA PRO A 66 8.73 3.40 -18.15
C PRO A 66 8.01 3.30 -19.50
N HIS A 67 8.79 3.37 -20.58
CA HIS A 67 8.31 2.99 -21.91
C HIS A 67 7.95 1.49 -21.99
N ASP A 68 7.02 1.12 -22.86
CA ASP A 68 6.41 -0.21 -22.94
C ASP A 68 7.45 -1.34 -23.03
N ASP A 69 8.47 -1.16 -23.87
CA ASP A 69 9.54 -2.14 -24.08
C ASP A 69 10.40 -2.38 -22.82
N ASN A 70 10.35 -1.47 -21.85
CA ASN A 70 11.18 -1.47 -20.66
C ASN A 70 10.42 -1.89 -19.38
N LEU A 71 9.15 -2.26 -19.46
CA LEU A 71 8.33 -2.63 -18.29
C LEU A 71 9.01 -3.70 -17.42
N VAL A 72 9.32 -4.85 -18.02
CA VAL A 72 9.94 -6.01 -17.35
C VAL A 72 11.30 -5.66 -16.76
N LYS A 73 12.07 -4.82 -17.48
CA LYS A 73 13.40 -4.38 -17.04
C LYS A 73 13.29 -3.50 -15.81
N ALA A 74 12.40 -2.50 -15.84
CA ALA A 74 12.16 -1.59 -14.73
C ALA A 74 11.67 -2.34 -13.48
N GLU A 75 10.80 -3.33 -13.65
CA GLU A 75 10.33 -4.17 -12.54
C GLU A 75 11.49 -4.90 -11.85
N LYS A 76 12.31 -5.62 -12.63
CA LYS A 76 13.46 -6.37 -12.11
C LYS A 76 14.50 -5.47 -11.46
N GLU A 77 14.78 -4.32 -12.06
CA GLU A 77 15.70 -3.33 -11.49
C GLU A 77 15.22 -2.85 -10.12
N LYS A 78 13.92 -2.54 -9.97
CA LYS A 78 13.35 -2.11 -8.69
C LYS A 78 13.45 -3.21 -7.62
N VAL A 79 13.14 -4.46 -7.97
CA VAL A 79 13.30 -5.59 -7.03
C VAL A 79 14.75 -5.75 -6.60
N SER A 80 15.69 -5.65 -7.53
CA SER A 80 17.13 -5.76 -7.25
C SER A 80 17.62 -4.65 -6.32
N ILE A 81 17.30 -3.40 -6.66
CA ILE A 81 17.77 -2.19 -5.95
C ILE A 81 17.25 -2.14 -4.50
N TYR A 82 16.02 -2.58 -4.24
CA TYR A 82 15.44 -2.57 -2.90
C TYR A 82 15.71 -3.84 -2.08
N SER A 83 16.42 -4.82 -2.62
CA SER A 83 16.71 -6.09 -1.92
C SER A 83 17.41 -5.86 -0.59
N ASP A 84 18.45 -5.03 -0.56
CA ASP A 84 19.20 -4.73 0.67
C ASP A 84 18.34 -4.00 1.70
N LEU A 85 17.50 -3.07 1.23
CA LEU A 85 16.56 -2.36 2.09
C LEU A 85 15.55 -3.32 2.71
N ALA A 86 15.04 -4.29 1.95
CA ALA A 86 14.09 -5.28 2.44
C ALA A 86 14.69 -6.14 3.58
N HIS A 87 15.93 -6.60 3.42
CA HIS A 87 16.63 -7.34 4.48
C HIS A 87 16.82 -6.48 5.73
N LYS A 88 17.23 -5.22 5.55
CA LYS A 88 17.48 -4.32 6.67
C LYS A 88 16.20 -3.94 7.41
N ILE A 89 15.11 -3.67 6.69
CA ILE A 89 13.78 -3.42 7.27
C ILE A 89 13.31 -4.63 8.10
N THR A 90 13.50 -5.85 7.56
CA THR A 90 13.12 -7.09 8.24
C THR A 90 13.79 -7.18 9.62
N ALA A 91 15.10 -6.93 9.67
CA ALA A 91 15.86 -6.93 10.91
C ALA A 91 15.50 -5.73 11.82
N MET A 92 15.47 -4.52 11.29
CA MET A 92 15.25 -3.28 12.07
C MET A 92 13.88 -3.23 12.75
N TRP A 93 12.83 -3.71 12.07
CA TRP A 93 11.47 -3.65 12.59
C TRP A 93 10.96 -4.97 13.16
N ASN A 94 11.83 -5.99 13.26
CA ASN A 94 11.51 -7.30 13.81
C ASN A 94 10.25 -7.92 13.18
N VAL A 95 10.13 -7.80 11.86
CA VAL A 95 9.08 -8.45 11.06
C VAL A 95 9.60 -9.78 10.52
N GLU A 96 8.71 -10.70 10.18
CA GLU A 96 9.09 -12.02 9.63
C GLU A 96 9.57 -11.92 8.18
N SER A 97 9.02 -10.99 7.42
CA SER A 97 9.38 -10.80 6.02
C SER A 97 9.10 -9.38 5.54
N THR A 98 9.91 -8.94 4.57
CA THR A 98 9.67 -7.71 3.81
C THR A 98 9.53 -8.07 2.34
N VAL A 99 8.44 -7.62 1.72
CA VAL A 99 8.13 -7.89 0.32
C VAL A 99 8.29 -6.61 -0.49
N ILE A 100 8.97 -6.70 -1.63
CA ILE A 100 9.08 -5.60 -2.58
C ILE A 100 7.97 -5.75 -3.62
N VAL A 101 7.23 -4.67 -3.83
CA VAL A 101 6.10 -4.61 -4.75
C VAL A 101 6.30 -3.41 -5.68
N PRO A 102 7.02 -3.59 -6.80
CA PRO A 102 7.09 -2.57 -7.83
C PRO A 102 5.73 -2.46 -8.53
N ILE A 103 5.21 -1.24 -8.60
CA ILE A 103 4.05 -0.86 -9.39
C ILE A 103 4.59 -0.21 -10.67
N VAL A 104 4.70 -1.01 -11.72
CA VAL A 104 5.17 -0.57 -13.03
C VAL A 104 3.98 -0.45 -13.97
N GLY A 105 3.72 0.75 -14.49
CA GLY A 105 2.68 0.98 -15.50
C GLY A 105 3.24 1.63 -16.74
N SER A 106 2.67 1.36 -17.91
CA SER A 106 2.98 2.14 -19.12
C SER A 106 1.94 3.22 -19.36
N VAL A 107 2.32 4.22 -20.16
CA VAL A 107 1.44 5.31 -20.64
C VAL A 107 0.40 4.82 -21.64
N ASN A 108 0.67 3.72 -22.35
CA ASN A 108 -0.20 3.14 -23.38
C ASN A 108 -1.18 2.08 -22.84
N ASP A 109 -1.56 2.19 -21.57
CA ASP A 109 -2.44 1.22 -20.88
C ASP A 109 -1.89 -0.23 -20.82
N LEU A 110 -0.60 -0.43 -21.09
CA LEU A 110 0.07 -1.71 -20.92
C LEU A 110 0.48 -1.89 -19.47
N LEU A 111 -0.12 -2.88 -18.81
CA LEU A 111 0.27 -3.33 -17.48
C LEU A 111 0.95 -4.67 -17.59
N GLU A 112 2.05 -4.83 -16.87
CA GLU A 112 2.79 -6.09 -16.85
C GLU A 112 1.93 -7.19 -16.22
N LYS A 113 2.04 -8.43 -16.72
CA LYS A 113 1.29 -9.59 -16.19
C LYS A 113 1.58 -9.86 -14.70
N SER A 114 2.74 -9.43 -14.22
CA SER A 114 3.16 -9.51 -12.82
C SER A 114 2.41 -8.52 -11.91
N PHE A 115 1.79 -7.48 -12.46
CA PHE A 115 1.05 -6.47 -11.72
C PHE A 115 -0.07 -7.09 -10.88
N ASP A 116 -0.78 -8.08 -11.43
CA ASP A 116 -1.82 -8.81 -10.69
C ASP A 116 -1.26 -9.60 -9.51
N GLN A 117 -0.05 -10.16 -9.65
CA GLN A 117 0.62 -10.88 -8.56
C GLN A 117 1.04 -9.90 -7.46
N HIS A 118 1.47 -8.71 -7.85
CA HIS A 118 1.84 -7.62 -6.95
C HIS A 118 0.64 -7.07 -6.18
N LEU A 119 -0.50 -6.86 -6.85
CA LEU A 119 -1.75 -6.51 -6.17
C LEU A 119 -2.23 -7.59 -5.21
N LYS A 120 -2.09 -8.87 -5.57
CA LYS A 120 -2.39 -9.98 -4.64
C LYS A 120 -1.47 -9.98 -3.42
N LYS A 121 -0.17 -9.72 -3.58
CA LYS A 121 0.79 -9.60 -2.46
C LYS A 121 0.40 -8.46 -1.50
N LEU A 122 -0.18 -7.37 -2.01
CA LEU A 122 -0.74 -6.27 -1.21
C LEU A 122 -2.09 -6.60 -0.54
N SER A 123 -2.61 -7.82 -0.72
CA SER A 123 -4.00 -8.20 -0.35
C SER A 123 -5.07 -7.33 -1.02
N LEU A 124 -4.74 -6.72 -2.16
CA LEU A 124 -5.63 -5.88 -2.97
C LEU A 124 -6.22 -6.67 -4.15
N GLY A 125 -6.40 -7.99 -4.03
CA GLY A 125 -6.82 -8.86 -5.13
C GLY A 125 -8.15 -8.47 -5.81
N CYS A 126 -9.04 -7.74 -5.13
CA CYS A 126 -10.29 -7.23 -5.73
C CYS A 126 -10.08 -6.01 -6.67
N TRP A 127 -8.89 -5.39 -6.63
CA TRP A 127 -8.53 -4.20 -7.41
C TRP A 127 -7.96 -4.54 -8.79
N ILE A 128 -7.82 -5.83 -9.14
CA ILE A 128 -7.43 -6.28 -10.48
C ILE A 128 -8.37 -5.71 -11.56
N LYS A 129 -9.67 -5.57 -11.25
CA LYS A 129 -10.66 -4.92 -12.13
C LYS A 129 -10.51 -3.39 -12.26
N TRP A 130 -9.65 -2.77 -11.46
CA TRP A 130 -9.43 -1.32 -11.39
C TRP A 130 -8.13 -0.87 -12.04
N SER A 131 -7.38 -1.79 -12.63
CA SER A 131 -6.09 -1.53 -13.25
C SER A 131 -6.16 -0.38 -14.29
N GLY A 132 -7.11 -0.44 -15.23
CA GLY A 132 -7.40 0.67 -16.16
C GLY A 132 -8.02 1.93 -15.52
N ARG A 133 -8.57 1.83 -14.31
CA ARG A 133 -9.08 3.01 -13.56
C ARG A 133 -7.97 3.81 -12.90
N ILE A 134 -6.87 3.15 -12.51
CA ILE A 134 -5.73 3.83 -11.88
C ILE A 134 -5.04 4.74 -12.88
N GLN A 135 -4.72 4.27 -14.08
CA GLN A 135 -4.13 5.10 -15.15
C GLN A 135 -5.01 6.31 -15.47
N LYS A 136 -6.32 6.07 -15.68
CA LYS A 136 -7.27 7.16 -15.92
C LYS A 136 -7.32 8.16 -14.75
N ALA A 137 -7.29 7.69 -13.50
CA ALA A 137 -7.27 8.58 -12.33
C ALA A 137 -5.99 9.43 -12.28
N VAL A 138 -4.83 8.83 -12.55
CA VAL A 138 -3.54 9.54 -12.60
C VAL A 138 -3.53 10.61 -13.67
N VAL A 139 -3.98 10.30 -14.90
CA VAL A 139 -4.08 11.29 -15.99
C VAL A 139 -5.04 12.43 -15.63
N LEU A 140 -6.21 12.10 -15.07
CA LEU A 140 -7.21 13.09 -14.68
C LEU A 140 -6.71 14.02 -13.56
N GLU A 141 -6.07 13.47 -12.54
CA GLU A 141 -5.49 14.25 -11.43
C GLU A 141 -4.31 15.10 -11.91
N THR A 142 -3.44 14.57 -12.78
CA THR A 142 -2.34 15.35 -13.36
C THR A 142 -2.89 16.53 -14.17
N ALA A 143 -3.89 16.29 -15.02
CA ALA A 143 -4.57 17.35 -15.78
C ALA A 143 -5.29 18.34 -14.86
N ARG A 144 -5.81 17.90 -13.71
CA ARG A 144 -6.42 18.78 -12.70
C ARG A 144 -5.38 19.67 -12.03
N ILE A 145 -4.24 19.11 -11.64
CA ILE A 145 -3.11 19.84 -11.04
C ILE A 145 -2.59 20.89 -12.03
N VAL A 146 -2.35 20.51 -13.29
CA VAL A 146 -1.88 21.42 -14.34
C VAL A 146 -2.90 22.52 -14.60
N ARG A 147 -4.19 22.20 -14.75
CA ARG A 147 -5.24 23.21 -14.92
C ARG A 147 -5.25 24.20 -13.76
N ARG A 148 -5.19 23.70 -12.52
CA ARG A 148 -5.14 24.54 -11.33
C ARG A 148 -3.93 25.47 -11.37
N PHE A 149 -2.75 24.94 -11.67
CA PHE A 149 -1.52 25.72 -11.78
C PHE A 149 -1.62 26.82 -12.84
N LEU A 150 -2.12 26.49 -14.04
CA LEU A 150 -2.29 27.47 -15.13
C LEU A 150 -3.40 28.50 -14.89
N THR A 151 -4.32 28.23 -13.96
CA THR A 151 -5.41 29.15 -13.59
C THR A 151 -5.04 30.01 -12.38
N LEU A 152 -3.89 29.77 -11.74
CA LEU A 152 -3.34 30.73 -10.78
C LEU A 152 -2.87 31.94 -11.59
N GLU A 153 -3.59 33.06 -11.52
CA GLU A 153 -3.06 34.35 -11.98
C GLU A 153 -1.76 34.66 -11.20
N PRO A 154 -0.77 35.31 -11.84
CA PRO A 154 0.50 35.65 -11.22
C PRO A 154 0.37 36.59 -10.02
#